data_AF-A0A419WSR5-F1
#
_entry.id   AF-A0A419WSR5-F1
#
_cell.length_a   1.000
_cell.length_b   1.000
_cell.length_c   1.000
_cell.angle_alpha   90.00
_cell.angle_beta   90.00
_cell.angle_gamma   90.00
#
_symmetry.space_group_name_H-M   'P 1'
#
loop_
_entity.id
_entity.type
_entity.pdbx_description
1 polymer ?
#
loop_
_entity_poly.entity_id
_entity_poly.type
_entity_poly.pdbx_seq_one_letter_code
_entity_poly.pdbx_strand_id
1 'polypeptide(L)'
;MQKSKFVHLITILATLLCFVSCEYDTVEFDEVVIPPDQEVSFSNDIIPIFTSNCTQCHDNGGIAPNLSASKAYNSLIDGNYINTENPGESKLFKKVDSGHGSLSPTEKQLILEWITRGANND
;
A
#
# COMPACT_ATOMS: atom_id res chain seq x y z
N MET A 1 -9.71 64.95 -6.40
CA MET A 1 -8.65 64.17 -5.68
C MET A 1 -8.98 62.69 -5.44
N GLN A 2 -10.15 62.16 -5.85
CA GLN A 2 -10.50 60.74 -5.60
C GLN A 2 -10.07 59.75 -6.72
N LYS A 3 -9.87 60.22 -7.96
CA LYS A 3 -9.56 59.35 -9.11
C LYS A 3 -8.19 58.66 -9.00
N SER A 4 -7.15 59.35 -8.52
CA SER A 4 -5.83 58.73 -8.35
C SER A 4 -5.82 57.70 -7.23
N LYS A 5 -6.56 57.92 -6.13
CA LYS A 5 -6.70 56.95 -5.04
C LYS A 5 -7.42 55.67 -5.48
N PHE A 6 -8.40 55.79 -6.37
CA PHE A 6 -9.13 54.65 -6.94
C PHE A 6 -8.25 53.84 -7.90
N VAL A 7 -7.43 54.51 -8.72
CA VAL A 7 -6.44 53.84 -9.59
C VAL A 7 -5.41 53.07 -8.77
N HIS A 8 -4.85 53.66 -7.71
CA HIS A 8 -3.89 52.95 -6.86
C HIS A 8 -4.53 51.77 -6.12
N LEU A 9 -5.80 51.89 -5.71
CA LEU A 9 -6.53 50.78 -5.08
C LEU A 9 -6.73 49.61 -6.04
N ILE A 10 -7.07 49.89 -7.29
CA ILE A 10 -7.21 48.86 -8.34
C ILE A 10 -5.86 48.21 -8.64
N THR A 11 -4.78 48.98 -8.74
CA THR A 11 -3.44 48.44 -9.02
C THR A 11 -2.94 47.54 -7.88
N ILE A 12 -3.19 47.92 -6.62
CA ILE A 12 -2.81 47.10 -5.44
C ILE A 12 -3.63 45.80 -5.41
N LEU A 13 -4.94 45.88 -5.67
CA LEU A 13 -5.81 44.70 -5.70
C LEU A 13 -5.44 43.73 -6.83
N ALA A 14 -5.13 44.25 -8.02
CA ALA A 14 -4.68 43.45 -9.16
C ALA A 14 -3.33 42.77 -8.90
N THR A 15 -2.41 43.43 -8.19
CA THR A 15 -1.10 42.85 -7.85
C THR A 15 -1.21 41.74 -6.79
N LEU A 16 -2.16 41.87 -5.85
CA LEU A 16 -2.45 40.85 -4.83
C LEU A 16 -3.06 39.57 -5.42
N LEU A 17 -3.84 39.68 -6.49
CA LEU A 17 -4.46 38.54 -7.18
C LEU A 17 -3.45 37.64 -7.93
N CYS A 18 -2.24 38.15 -8.23
CA CYS A 18 -1.21 37.39 -8.95
C CYS A 18 -0.42 36.40 -8.06
N PHE A 19 -0.54 36.47 -6.72
CA PHE A 19 0.21 35.60 -5.80
C PHE A 19 -0.54 34.33 -5.36
N VAL A 20 -1.78 34.12 -5.82
CA VAL A 20 -2.64 33.00 -5.40
C VAL A 20 -2.55 31.78 -6.36
N SER A 21 -1.81 31.89 -7.46
CA SER A 21 -1.76 30.85 -8.51
C SER A 21 -0.69 29.76 -8.30
N CYS A 22 -0.26 29.49 -7.07
CA CYS A 22 0.49 28.27 -6.79
C CYS A 22 -0.49 27.08 -6.79
N GLU A 23 -0.68 26.49 -7.96
CA GLU A 23 -1.36 25.20 -8.10
C GLU A 23 -0.33 24.12 -7.73
N TYR A 24 -0.55 23.48 -6.59
CA TYR A 24 0.21 22.29 -6.23
C TYR A 24 -0.33 21.14 -7.07
N ASP A 25 0.48 20.69 -8.03
CA ASP A 25 0.19 19.51 -8.81
C ASP A 25 0.32 18.30 -7.87
N THR A 26 -0.82 17.75 -7.43
CA THR A 26 -0.83 16.50 -6.68
C THR A 26 -0.53 15.38 -7.67
N VAL A 27 0.62 14.74 -7.52
CA VAL A 27 0.89 13.48 -8.20
C VAL A 27 -0.10 12.45 -7.65
N GLU A 28 -1.20 12.24 -8.38
CA GLU A 28 -2.09 11.11 -8.12
C GLU A 28 -1.31 9.85 -8.46
N PHE A 29 -0.78 9.18 -7.44
CA PHE A 29 -0.26 7.84 -7.60
C PHE A 29 -1.46 6.95 -7.86
N ASP A 30 -1.56 6.42 -9.07
CA ASP A 30 -2.58 5.45 -9.43
C ASP A 30 -2.59 4.35 -8.36
N GLU A 31 -3.71 4.20 -7.66
CA GLU A 31 -3.90 3.08 -6.75
C GLU A 31 -3.74 1.80 -7.55
N VAL A 32 -2.85 0.90 -7.10
CA VAL A 32 -2.72 -0.41 -7.75
C VAL A 32 -3.98 -1.20 -7.42
N VAL A 33 -4.83 -1.41 -8.42
CA VAL A 33 -6.06 -2.21 -8.29
C VAL A 33 -5.84 -3.55 -8.96
N ILE A 34 -6.04 -4.65 -8.22
CA ILE A 34 -6.07 -5.99 -8.78
C ILE A 34 -7.48 -6.24 -9.34
N PRO A 35 -7.63 -6.55 -10.64
CA PRO A 35 -8.93 -6.82 -11.23
C PRO A 35 -9.67 -7.96 -10.50
N PRO A 36 -11.01 -7.87 -10.37
CA PRO A 36 -11.78 -8.90 -9.68
C PRO A 36 -11.78 -10.25 -10.41
N ASP A 37 -11.54 -10.25 -11.73
CA ASP A 37 -11.45 -11.44 -12.58
C ASP A 37 -10.03 -12.02 -12.66
N GLN A 38 -9.01 -11.27 -12.22
CA GLN A 38 -7.67 -11.79 -12.09
C GLN A 38 -7.63 -12.81 -10.96
N GLU A 39 -7.14 -14.02 -11.22
CA GLU A 39 -6.88 -15.01 -10.19
C GLU A 39 -5.76 -14.53 -9.25
N VAL A 40 -5.96 -14.72 -7.94
CA VAL A 40 -4.96 -14.44 -6.90
C VAL A 40 -4.91 -15.67 -6.02
N SER A 41 -3.78 -16.36 -6.04
CA SER A 41 -3.58 -17.64 -5.35
C SER A 41 -2.40 -17.58 -4.39
N PHE A 42 -2.47 -18.35 -3.31
CA PHE A 42 -1.40 -18.38 -2.33
C PHE A 42 -0.10 -18.92 -2.93
N SER A 43 -0.18 -20.01 -3.69
CA SER A 43 0.95 -20.75 -4.24
C SER A 43 1.66 -20.00 -5.36
N ASN A 44 0.92 -19.34 -6.27
CA ASN A 44 1.52 -18.69 -7.44
C ASN A 44 1.83 -17.21 -7.21
N ASP A 45 1.12 -16.52 -6.31
CA ASP A 45 1.30 -15.08 -6.12
C ASP A 45 1.97 -14.74 -4.79
N ILE A 46 1.56 -15.39 -3.69
CA ILE A 46 2.02 -15.01 -2.35
C ILE A 46 3.35 -15.70 -1.98
N ILE A 47 3.50 -16.99 -2.28
CA ILE A 47 4.74 -17.72 -2.00
C ILE A 47 5.96 -17.13 -2.73
N PRO A 48 5.90 -16.74 -4.01
CA PRO A 48 7.04 -16.09 -4.67
C PRO A 48 7.45 -14.78 -4.00
N ILE A 49 6.49 -13.97 -3.54
CA ILE A 49 6.78 -12.74 -2.79
C ILE A 49 7.54 -13.05 -1.50
N PHE A 50 7.11 -14.04 -0.73
CA PHE A 50 7.82 -14.45 0.49
C PHE A 50 9.19 -15.04 0.20
N THR A 51 9.31 -15.85 -0.85
CA THR A 51 10.57 -16.49 -1.25
C THR A 51 11.62 -15.46 -1.66
N SER A 52 11.20 -14.40 -2.35
CA SER A 52 12.09 -13.32 -2.77
C SER A 52 12.47 -12.40 -1.62
N ASN A 53 11.55 -12.10 -0.72
CA ASN A 53 11.69 -10.95 0.18
C ASN A 53 11.76 -11.29 1.68
N CYS A 54 11.39 -12.52 2.09
CA CYS A 54 11.17 -12.84 3.50
C CYS A 54 11.93 -14.07 3.98
N THR A 55 12.07 -15.11 3.15
CA THR A 55 12.62 -16.40 3.59
C THR A 55 14.10 -16.35 3.96
N GLN A 56 14.83 -15.29 3.64
CA GLN A 56 16.20 -15.13 4.16
C GLN A 56 16.26 -15.12 5.70
N CYS A 57 15.20 -14.61 6.35
CA CYS A 57 15.11 -14.54 7.82
C CYS A 57 13.94 -15.37 8.36
N HIS A 58 12.88 -15.53 7.57
CA HIS A 58 11.64 -16.22 7.94
C HIS A 58 11.53 -17.57 7.23
N ASP A 59 12.50 -18.46 7.43
CA ASP A 59 12.48 -19.84 6.91
C ASP A 59 12.44 -20.89 8.03
N ASN A 60 12.83 -22.12 7.68
CA ASN A 60 12.85 -23.25 8.58
C ASN A 60 14.06 -23.19 9.52
N GLY A 61 13.81 -22.81 10.78
CA GLY A 61 14.84 -22.57 11.78
C GLY A 61 15.21 -21.08 11.94
N GLY A 62 14.63 -20.21 11.10
CA GLY A 62 14.71 -18.76 11.24
C GLY A 62 13.71 -18.18 12.24
N ILE A 63 13.41 -16.90 12.06
CA ILE A 63 12.51 -16.11 12.89
C ILE A 63 11.06 -16.49 12.56
N ALA A 64 10.22 -16.67 13.57
CA ALA A 64 8.79 -16.90 13.36
C ALA A 64 8.07 -15.63 12.83
N PRO A 65 7.07 -15.76 11.95
CA PRO A 65 6.56 -17.01 11.35
C PRO A 65 7.50 -17.58 10.29
N ASN A 66 7.42 -18.90 10.05
CA ASN A 66 8.14 -19.54 8.95
C ASN A 66 7.36 -19.34 7.65
N LEU A 67 7.92 -18.57 6.72
CA LEU A 67 7.32 -18.20 5.43
C LEU A 67 7.89 -19.03 4.25
N SER A 68 8.58 -20.13 4.53
CA SER A 68 8.94 -21.09 3.48
C SER A 68 7.69 -21.70 2.86
N ALA A 69 7.74 -22.00 1.55
CA ALA A 69 6.58 -22.48 0.78
C ALA A 69 5.77 -23.61 1.47
N SER A 70 6.47 -24.56 2.09
CA SER A 70 5.82 -25.70 2.76
C SER A 70 5.17 -25.40 4.12
N LYS A 71 5.45 -24.24 4.73
CA LYS A 71 5.03 -23.88 6.09
C LYS A 71 4.29 -22.55 6.21
N ALA A 72 4.41 -21.68 5.20
CA ALA A 72 3.90 -20.31 5.25
C ALA A 72 2.42 -20.24 5.58
N TYR A 73 1.57 -21.02 4.88
CA TYR A 73 0.12 -20.97 5.08
C TYR A 73 -0.26 -21.26 6.54
N ASN A 74 0.11 -22.45 7.04
CA ASN A 74 -0.22 -22.85 8.41
C ASN A 74 0.42 -21.91 9.43
N SER A 75 1.66 -21.45 9.21
CA SER A 75 2.31 -20.51 10.13
C SER A 75 1.56 -19.18 10.24
N LEU A 76 1.00 -18.69 9.13
CA LEU A 76 0.23 -17.45 9.09
C LEU A 76 -1.14 -17.60 9.76
N ILE A 77 -1.86 -18.69 9.47
CA ILE A 77 -3.19 -18.95 10.01
C ILE A 77 -3.12 -19.33 11.50
N ASP A 78 -2.32 -20.33 11.85
CA ASP A 78 -2.19 -20.82 13.24
C ASP A 78 -1.57 -19.75 14.16
N GLY A 79 -0.70 -18.90 13.61
CA GLY A 79 -0.10 -17.78 14.32
C GLY A 79 -0.98 -16.54 14.45
N ASN A 80 -2.21 -16.58 13.91
CA ASN A 80 -3.16 -15.46 13.94
C ASN A 80 -2.53 -14.17 13.36
N TYR A 81 -1.90 -14.29 12.18
CA TYR A 81 -1.32 -13.18 11.44
C TYR A 81 -2.27 -12.60 10.39
N ILE A 82 -3.34 -13.34 10.07
CA ILE A 82 -4.34 -13.02 9.04
C ILE A 82 -5.67 -12.67 9.71
N ASN A 83 -6.28 -11.59 9.25
CA ASN A 83 -7.63 -11.19 9.61
C ASN A 83 -8.43 -10.98 8.32
N THR A 84 -9.27 -11.95 7.96
CA THR A 84 -10.10 -11.88 6.74
C THR A 84 -11.31 -10.97 6.92
N GLU A 85 -11.75 -10.67 8.15
CA GLU A 85 -12.85 -9.73 8.42
C GLU A 85 -12.40 -8.28 8.24
N ASN A 86 -11.14 -7.99 8.58
CA ASN A 86 -10.50 -6.70 8.34
C ASN A 86 -9.08 -6.91 7.78
N PRO A 87 -8.95 -7.11 6.46
CA PRO A 87 -7.69 -7.45 5.79
C PRO A 87 -6.55 -6.48 6.10
N GLY A 88 -6.82 -5.18 6.06
CA GLY A 88 -5.84 -4.13 6.40
C GLY A 88 -5.34 -4.23 7.84
N GLU A 89 -6.15 -4.80 8.74
CA GLU A 89 -5.78 -4.97 10.14
C GLU A 89 -4.95 -6.24 10.42
N SER A 90 -4.72 -7.08 9.40
CA SER A 90 -3.86 -8.27 9.51
C SER A 90 -2.45 -7.90 9.95
N LYS A 91 -1.87 -8.65 10.90
CA LYS A 91 -0.50 -8.40 11.37
C LYS A 91 0.51 -8.51 10.24
N LEU A 92 0.31 -9.47 9.33
CA LEU A 92 1.11 -9.61 8.11
C LEU A 92 1.04 -8.32 7.29
N PHE A 93 -0.17 -7.86 6.95
CA PHE A 93 -0.36 -6.70 6.08
C PHE A 93 0.22 -5.42 6.69
N LYS A 94 -0.07 -5.11 7.96
CA LYS A 94 0.53 -3.95 8.64
C LYS A 94 2.04 -3.97 8.63
N LYS A 95 2.64 -5.16 8.76
CA LYS A 95 4.09 -5.30 8.79
C LYS A 95 4.71 -4.99 7.43
N VAL A 96 4.14 -5.51 6.34
CA VAL A 96 4.64 -5.20 4.99
C VAL A 96 4.30 -3.76 4.58
N ASP A 97 3.16 -3.25 5.01
CA ASP A 97 2.74 -1.88 4.73
C ASP A 97 3.67 -0.86 5.37
N SER A 98 4.16 -1.14 6.59
CA SER A 98 5.20 -0.34 7.26
C SER A 98 6.59 -0.38 6.58
N GLY A 99 6.70 -0.98 5.39
CA GLY A 99 7.92 -1.05 4.58
C GLY A 99 8.81 -2.26 4.84
N HIS A 100 8.38 -3.23 5.65
CA HIS A 100 9.16 -4.43 5.90
C HIS A 100 9.22 -5.32 4.65
N GLY A 101 10.41 -5.83 4.32
CA GLY A 101 10.64 -6.64 3.12
C GLY A 101 10.78 -5.83 1.82
N SER A 102 10.62 -4.51 1.87
CA SER A 102 10.79 -3.61 0.71
C SER A 102 9.93 -3.99 -0.50
N LEU A 103 8.72 -4.51 -0.26
CA LEU A 103 7.76 -4.89 -1.30
C LEU A 103 7.35 -3.68 -2.15
N SER A 104 7.18 -3.91 -3.44
CA SER A 104 6.53 -2.99 -4.36
C SER A 104 5.05 -2.77 -3.99
N PRO A 105 4.43 -1.67 -4.46
CA PRO A 105 3.00 -1.43 -4.27
C PRO A 105 2.13 -2.60 -4.76
N THR A 106 2.48 -3.20 -5.90
CA THR A 106 1.75 -4.33 -6.47
C THR A 106 1.83 -5.59 -5.59
N GLU A 107 3.00 -5.92 -5.05
CA GLU A 107 3.15 -7.07 -4.16
C GLU A 107 2.39 -6.89 -2.84
N LYS A 108 2.40 -5.67 -2.28
CA LYS A 108 1.57 -5.34 -1.11
C LYS A 108 0.09 -5.50 -1.43
N GLN A 109 -0.35 -5.02 -2.59
CA GLN A 109 -1.74 -5.14 -3.02
C GLN A 109 -2.13 -6.61 -3.23
N LEU A 110 -1.28 -7.44 -3.83
CA LEU A 110 -1.54 -8.88 -3.99
C LEU A 110 -1.75 -9.56 -2.63
N ILE A 111 -0.92 -9.25 -1.63
CA ILE A 111 -1.09 -9.76 -0.27
C ILE A 111 -2.43 -9.30 0.33
N LEU A 112 -2.76 -8.01 0.22
CA LEU A 112 -4.01 -7.47 0.73
C LEU A 112 -5.22 -8.13 0.05
N GLU A 113 -5.15 -8.30 -1.26
CA GLU A 113 -6.22 -8.87 -2.07
C GLU A 113 -6.41 -10.35 -1.75
N TRP A 114 -5.32 -11.12 -1.62
CA TRP A 114 -5.39 -12.51 -1.17
C TRP A 114 -6.09 -12.65 0.19
N ILE A 115 -5.75 -11.78 1.16
CA ILE A 115 -6.42 -11.78 2.47
C ILE A 115 -7.90 -11.40 2.33
N THR A 116 -8.20 -10.39 1.51
CA THR A 116 -9.57 -9.91 1.24
C THR A 116 -10.43 -11.00 0.62
N ARG A 117 -9.85 -11.86 -0.22
CA ARG A 117 -10.52 -13.00 -0.85
C ARG A 117 -10.59 -14.26 0.02
N GLY A 118 -10.30 -14.13 1.32
CA GLY A 118 -10.45 -15.20 2.30
C GLY A 118 -9.18 -15.97 2.62
N ALA A 119 -8.03 -15.54 2.09
CA ALA A 119 -6.72 -16.13 2.36
C ALA A 119 -6.71 -17.66 2.14
N ASN A 120 -7.18 -18.14 0.99
CA ASN A 120 -7.23 -19.57 0.68
C ASN A 120 -5.83 -20.15 0.44
N ASN A 121 -5.69 -21.48 0.57
CA ASN A 121 -4.45 -22.23 0.28
C ASN A 121 -4.51 -22.90 -1.10
N ASP A 122 -4.55 -22.10 -2.14
CA ASP A 122 -4.63 -22.49 -3.56
C ASP A 122 -3.32 -22.29 -4.32
#